data_AF-A0A557QKN3-F1
#
_entry.id   AF-A0A557QKN3-F1
#
_cell.length_a   1.000
_cell.length_b   1.000
_cell.length_c   1.000
_cell.angle_alpha   90.00
_cell.angle_beta   90.00
_cell.angle_gamma   90.00
#
_symmetry.space_group_name_H-M   'P 1'
#
loop_
_entity.id
_entity.type
_entity.pdbx_description
1 polymer ?
#
loop_
_entity_poly.entity_id
_entity_poly.type
_entity_poly.pdbx_seq_one_letter_code
_entity_poly.pdbx_strand_id
1 'polypeptide(L)' 'MTPADAAHFLGVGLSTLWRYARTDPTFPTPARPSTRKTLFPRRDLVAWAESKREASQ' A
#
# COMPACT_ATOMS: atom_id res chain seq x y z
N MET A 1 -7.31 -0.69 -6.01
CA MET A 1 -6.39 -1.71 -6.56
C MET A 1 -6.38 -2.92 -5.63
N THR A 2 -6.26 -4.12 -6.18
CA THR A 2 -6.14 -5.33 -5.35
C THR A 2 -4.80 -5.33 -4.62
N PRO A 3 -4.59 -6.16 -3.58
CA PRO A 3 -3.30 -6.26 -2.90
C PRO A 3 -2.18 -6.67 -3.87
N ALA A 4 -2.47 -7.53 -4.85
CA ALA A 4 -1.52 -7.92 -5.88
C ALA A 4 -1.13 -6.74 -6.78
N ASP A 5 -2.10 -5.96 -7.24
CA ASP A 5 -1.83 -4.77 -8.06
C ASP A 5 -1.07 -3.70 -7.29
N ALA A 6 -1.41 -3.49 -6.02
CA ALA A 6 -0.74 -2.53 -5.14
C ALA A 6 0.73 -2.93 -4.90
N ALA A 7 0.98 -4.21 -4.65
CA ALA A 7 2.34 -4.75 -4.51
C ALA A 7 3.15 -4.54 -5.80
N HIS A 8 2.57 -4.88 -6.95
CA HIS A 8 3.21 -4.68 -8.26
C HIS A 8 3.47 -3.19 -8.56
N PHE A 9 2.50 -2.31 -8.26
CA PHE A 9 2.62 -0.87 -8.43
C PHE A 9 3.78 -0.28 -7.62
N LEU A 10 3.97 -0.76 -6.39
CA LEU A 10 5.07 -0.35 -5.52
C LEU A 10 6.40 -1.07 -5.83
N GLY A 11 6.41 -2.04 -6.76
CA GLY A 11 7.60 -2.84 -7.08
C GLY A 11 8.04 -3.79 -5.94
N VAL A 12 7.12 -4.18 -5.05
CA VAL A 12 7.42 -5.04 -3.90
C VAL A 12 6.61 -6.34 -3.93
N GLY A 13 7.06 -7.35 -3.19
CA GLY A 13 6.28 -8.58 -2.99
C GLY A 13 5.05 -8.36 -2.09
N LEU A 14 4.04 -9.23 -2.22
CA LEU A 14 2.80 -9.15 -1.44
C LEU A 14 3.04 -9.23 0.08
N SER A 15 3.99 -10.07 0.52
CA SER A 15 4.38 -10.17 1.93
C SER A 15 4.97 -8.85 2.45
N THR A 16 5.74 -8.15 1.62
CA THR A 16 6.32 -6.84 1.95
C THR A 16 5.25 -5.78 2.03
N LEU A 17 4.27 -5.79 1.11
CA LEU A 17 3.09 -4.91 1.18
C LEU A 17 2.36 -5.06 2.53
N TRP A 18 2.06 -6.29 2.95
CA TRP A 18 1.39 -6.55 4.22
C TRP A 18 2.27 -6.23 5.43
N ARG A 19 3.60 -6.37 5.30
CA ARG A 19 4.54 -5.91 6.31
C ARG A 19 4.42 -4.39 6.49
N TYR A 20 4.49 -3.61 5.42
CA TYR A 20 4.32 -2.15 5.51
C TYR A 20 2.97 -1.78 6.11
N ALA A 21 1.88 -2.41 5.68
CA ALA A 21 0.55 -2.15 6.26
C ALA A 21 0.45 -2.46 7.77
N ARG A 22 1.36 -3.27 8.33
CA ARG A 22 1.40 -3.61 9.76
C ARG A 22 2.45 -2.83 10.55
N THR A 23 3.59 -2.54 9.94
CA THR A 23 4.75 -1.93 10.62
C THR A 23 4.85 -0.43 10.40
N ASP A 24 4.32 0.07 9.29
CA ASP A 24 4.42 1.47 8.92
C ASP A 24 3.07 2.17 9.15
N PRO A 25 2.97 3.04 10.18
CA PRO A 25 1.73 3.75 10.49
C PRO A 25 1.34 4.77 9.42
N THR A 26 2.25 5.14 8.52
CA THR A 26 1.98 6.03 7.39
C THR A 26 1.48 5.29 6.15
N PHE A 27 1.54 3.96 6.15
CA PHE A 27 1.11 3.15 5.02
C PHE A 27 -0.42 3.21 4.84
N PRO A 28 -0.93 3.28 3.59
CA PRO A 28 -2.36 3.38 3.34
C PRO A 28 -3.15 2.21 3.92
N THR A 29 -4.16 2.53 4.72
CA THR A 29 -5.06 1.54 5.32
C THR A 29 -5.86 0.83 4.24
N PRO A 30 -5.84 -0.51 4.20
CA PRO A 30 -6.66 -1.27 3.26
C PRO A 30 -8.15 -1.01 3.48
N ALA A 31 -8.85 -0.58 2.43
CA ALA A 31 -10.30 -0.47 2.44
C ALA A 31 -10.92 -1.85 2.18
N ARG A 32 -11.88 -2.27 3.01
CA ARG A 32 -12.64 -3.51 2.80
C ARG A 32 -14.07 -3.19 2.39
N PRO A 33 -14.32 -2.87 1.10
CA PRO A 33 -15.67 -2.55 0.63
C PRO A 33 -16.64 -3.74 0.66
N SER A 34 -16.12 -4.97 0.75
CA SER A 34 -16.93 -6.19 0.86
C SER A 34 -16.17 -7.24 1.67
N THR A 35 -16.87 -8.16 2.31
CA THR A 35 -16.31 -9.25 3.15
C THR A 35 -15.17 -10.03 2.47
N ARG A 36 -15.16 -10.11 1.14
CA ARG A 36 -14.17 -10.88 0.36
C ARG A 36 -13.08 -10.07 -0.32
N LYS A 37 -13.18 -8.74 -0.37
CA LYS A 37 -12.25 -7.91 -1.15
C LYS A 37 -11.62 -6.84 -0.28
N THR A 38 -10.29 -6.86 -0.26
CA THR A 38 -9.48 -5.76 0.25
C THR A 38 -8.98 -4.96 -0.95
N LEU A 39 -9.16 -3.65 -0.92
CA LEU A 39 -8.67 -2.74 -1.93
C LEU A 39 -7.78 -1.68 -1.28
N PHE A 40 -6.68 -1.38 -1.93
CA PHE A 40 -5.88 -0.20 -1.62
C PHE A 40 -6.29 0.93 -2.56
N PRO A 41 -6.59 2.14 -2.06
CA PRO A 41 -6.86 3.28 -2.92
C PRO A 41 -5.57 3.72 -3.61
N ARG A 42 -5.62 3.95 -4.93
CA ARG A 42 -4.43 4.32 -5.71
C ARG A 42 -3.81 5.63 -5.23
N ARG A 43 -4.65 6.63 -4.94
CA ARG A 43 -4.21 7.96 -4.47
C ARG A 43 -3.37 7.86 -3.19
N ASP A 44 -3.75 7.00 -2.26
CA ASP A 44 -3.09 6.89 -0.97
C ASP A 44 -1.77 6.13 -1.09
N LEU A 45 -1.70 5.14 -2.01
CA LEU A 45 -0.44 4.47 -2.36
C LEU A 45 0.56 5.41 -3.06
N VAL A 46 0.08 6.29 -3.94
CA VAL A 46 0.92 7.31 -4.57
C VAL A 46 1.46 8.29 -3.53
N ALA A 47 0.60 8.85 -2.69
CA ALA A 47 0.99 9.79 -1.64
C ALA A 47 2.03 9.17 -0.67
N TRP A 48 1.84 7.91 -0.29
CA TRP A 48 2.82 7.20 0.54
C TRP A 48 4.15 6.98 -0.19
N ALA A 49 4.11 6.57 -1.46
CA ALA A 49 5.33 6.36 -2.25
C ALA A 49 6.12 7.66 -2.45
N GLU A 50 5.43 8.78 -2.67
CA GLU A 50 6.05 10.11 -2.76
C GLU A 50 6.67 10.53 -1.42
N SER A 51 5.93 10.38 -0.32
CA SER A 51 6.44 10.69 1.03
C SER A 51 7.69 9.87 1.39
N LYS A 52 7.77 8.60 0.97
CA LYS A 52 8.97 7.76 1.18
C LYS A 52 10.17 8.18 0.33
N ARG A 53 9.94 8.68 -0.88
CA ARG A 53 11.01 9.23 -1.72
C ARG A 53 11.61 10.48 -1.08
N GLU A 54 10.76 11.36 -0.55
CA GLU A 54 11.21 12.58 0.14
C GLU A 54 11.96 12.26 1.44
N ALA A 55 11.54 11.26 2.20
CA ALA A 55 12.22 10.83 3.42
C ALA A 55 13.59 10.14 3.18
N SER A 56 13.93 9.85 1.93
CA SER A 56 15.19 9.17 1.55
C SER A 56 16.19 10.10 0.85
N GLN A 57 15.94 11.42 0.83
CA GLN A 57 16.82 12.45 0.26
C GLN A 57 17.58 13.25 1.32
#